data_AF-A0A970K1V8-F1
#
_entry.id   AF-A0A970K1V8-F1
#
_cell.length_a   1.000
_cell.length_b   1.000
_cell.length_c   1.000
_cell.angle_alpha   90.00
_cell.angle_beta   90.00
_cell.angle_gamma   90.00
#
_symmetry.space_group_name_H-M   'P 1'
#
loop_
_entity.id
_entity.type
_entity.pdbx_description
1 polymer ?
#
loop_
_entity_poly.entity_id
_entity_poly.type
_entity_poly.pdbx_seq_one_letter_code
_entity_poly.pdbx_strand_id
1 'polypeptide(L)' 'MKNAPFYEVTEIRDLRDMLRQGVRRFGDRTAFLIKDPRAVRLDQQPGEPKKEKSQPYLPISYKQFARDVDA' A
#
# COMPACT_ATOMS: atom_id res chain seq x y z
N MET A 1 -8.41 -19.42 -33.54
CA MET A 1 -8.29 -18.22 -32.66
C MET A 1 -7.35 -18.59 -31.53
N LYS A 2 -6.29 -17.82 -31.27
CA LYS A 2 -5.33 -18.12 -30.20
C LYS A 2 -5.95 -17.67 -28.87
N ASN A 3 -6.39 -18.62 -28.04
CA ASN A 3 -6.97 -18.38 -26.71
C ASN A 3 -5.88 -18.01 -25.70
N ALA A 4 -5.19 -16.88 -25.92
CA ALA A 4 -4.28 -16.34 -24.91
C ALA A 4 -5.10 -15.56 -23.87
N PRO A 5 -4.92 -15.81 -22.56
CA PRO A 5 -5.65 -15.07 -21.54
C PRO A 5 -5.28 -13.59 -21.58
N PHE A 6 -6.28 -12.72 -21.46
CA PHE A 6 -6.13 -11.25 -21.49
C PHE A 6 -5.32 -10.70 -20.29
N TYR A 7 -5.11 -11.52 -19.26
CA TYR A 7 -4.39 -11.18 -18.05
C TYR A 7 -3.59 -12.38 -17.54
N GLU A 8 -2.48 -12.08 -16.87
CA GLU A 8 -1.64 -13.10 -16.23
C GLU A 8 -2.33 -13.64 -14.97
N VAL A 9 -2.64 -14.93 -14.98
CA VAL A 9 -3.18 -15.66 -13.82
C VAL A 9 -2.06 -16.45 -13.17
N THR A 10 -1.90 -16.30 -11.85
CA THR A 10 -0.93 -17.04 -11.06
C THR A 10 -1.66 -17.69 -9.89
N GLU A 11 -1.36 -18.96 -9.62
CA GLU A 11 -1.89 -19.66 -8.46
C GLU A 11 -1.25 -19.11 -7.18
N ILE A 12 -2.05 -18.95 -6.13
CA ILE A 12 -1.61 -18.55 -4.80
C ILE A 12 -1.80 -19.76 -3.88
N ARG A 13 -0.70 -20.28 -3.33
CA ARG A 13 -0.76 -21.48 -2.49
C ARG A 13 -1.19 -21.18 -1.06
N ASP A 14 -0.67 -20.08 -0.53
CA ASP A 14 -0.95 -19.61 0.82
C ASP A 14 -0.79 -18.08 0.91
N LEU A 15 -1.12 -17.52 2.08
CA LEU A 15 -1.04 -16.08 2.30
C LEU A 15 0.38 -15.53 2.18
N ARG A 16 1.40 -16.30 2.58
CA ARG A 16 2.80 -15.88 2.51
C ARG A 16 3.29 -15.87 1.06
N ASP A 17 2.86 -16.84 0.25
CA ASP A 17 3.09 -16.89 -1.19
C ASP A 17 2.42 -15.70 -1.88
N MET A 18 1.17 -15.36 -1.53
CA MET A 18 0.51 -14.16 -2.04
C MET A 18 1.36 -12.90 -1.82
N LEU A 19 1.87 -12.69 -0.60
CA LEU A 19 2.69 -11.53 -0.27
C LEU A 19 4.01 -11.53 -1.06
N ARG A 20 4.69 -12.66 -1.13
CA ARG A 20 5.94 -12.81 -1.90
C ARG A 20 5.73 -12.58 -3.40
N GLN A 21 4.62 -13.06 -3.97
CA GLN A 21 4.26 -12.78 -5.36
C GLN A 21 3.98 -11.29 -5.58
N GLY A 22 3.24 -10.65 -4.65
CA GLY A 22 2.99 -9.21 -4.68
C GLY A 22 4.28 -8.38 -4.67
N VAL A 23 5.22 -8.70 -3.77
CA VAL A 23 6.54 -8.03 -3.70
C VAL A 23 7.33 -8.21 -5.00
N ARG A 24 7.33 -9.41 -5.58
CA ARG A 24 8.04 -9.67 -6.84
C ARG A 24 7.47 -8.87 -8.01
N ARG A 25 6.15 -8.73 -8.11
CA ARG A 25 5.48 -8.05 -9.23
C ARG A 25 5.45 -6.54 -9.06
N PHE A 26 5.30 -6.06 -7.83
CA PHE A 26 4.96 -4.66 -7.56
C PHE A 26 5.95 -3.94 -6.66
N GLY A 27 6.83 -4.64 -5.93
CA GLY A 27 8.04 -4.10 -5.31
C GLY A 27 7.90 -2.74 -4.63
N ASP A 28 8.33 -1.70 -5.35
CA ASP A 28 8.37 -0.30 -4.90
C ASP A 28 7.07 0.48 -5.16
N ARG A 29 6.09 -0.12 -5.86
CA ARG A 29 4.75 0.46 -6.04
C ARG A 29 4.02 0.52 -4.71
N THR A 30 3.15 1.51 -4.58
CA THR A 30 2.28 1.70 -3.43
C THR A 30 1.28 0.54 -3.30
N ALA A 31 1.28 -0.12 -2.15
CA ALA A 31 0.30 -1.13 -1.75
C ALA A 31 -0.82 -0.51 -0.91
N PHE A 32 -0.46 0.37 0.04
CA PHE A 32 -1.40 1.00 0.97
C PHE A 32 -1.11 2.49 1.14
N LEU A 33 -2.12 3.20 1.63
CA LEU A 33 -2.02 4.58 2.07
C LEU A 33 -2.29 4.63 3.56
N ILE A 34 -1.38 5.20 4.34
CA ILE A 34 -1.57 5.42 5.78
C ILE A 34 -1.77 6.90 6.04
N LYS A 35 -2.57 7.27 7.03
CA LYS A 35 -2.72 8.69 7.39
C LYS A 35 -1.39 9.21 7.92
N ASP A 36 -0.95 10.37 7.45
CA ASP A 36 0.27 11.02 7.95
C ASP A 36 0.08 11.27 9.46
N PRO A 37 0.95 10.71 10.34
CA PRO A 37 0.88 10.95 11.77
C PRO A 37 0.88 12.43 12.16
N ARG A 38 1.49 13.30 11.34
CA ARG A 38 1.48 14.76 11.53
C ARG A 38 0.09 15.35 11.27
N ALA A 39 -0.59 14.86 10.23
CA ALA A 39 -1.97 15.26 9.91
C ALA A 39 -2.98 14.76 10.96
N VAL A 40 -2.78 13.56 11.54
CA VAL A 40 -3.61 13.06 12.66
C VAL A 40 -3.60 14.02 13.85
N ARG A 41 -2.44 14.59 14.19
CA ARG A 41 -2.29 15.48 15.35
C ARG A 41 -2.93 16.86 15.15
N LEU A 42 -2.93 17.37 13.92
CA LEU A 42 -3.58 18.63 13.55
C LEU A 42 -5.11 18.54 13.64
N ASP A 43 -5.71 17.41 13.24
CA ASP A 43 -7.16 17.20 13.33
C ASP A 43 -7.68 17.12 14.78
N GLN A 44 -6.79 16.88 15.75
CA GLN A 44 -7.14 16.74 17.17
C GLN A 44 -7.04 18.06 17.96
N GLN A 45 -6.57 19.15 17.34
CA GLN A 45 -6.47 20.45 18.00
C GLN A 45 -7.69 21.33 17.69
N PRO A 46 -8.48 21.74 18.71
CA PRO A 46 -9.62 22.62 18.48
C PRO A 46 -9.13 24.06 18.22
N GLY A 47 -9.36 24.57 16.99
CA GLY A 47 -9.24 25.99 16.67
C GLY A 47 -8.31 26.37 15.51
N GLU A 48 -7.53 25.45 14.94
CA GLU A 48 -6.66 25.76 13.80
C GLU A 48 -7.36 25.53 12.44
N PRO A 49 -7.20 26.44 11.45
CA PRO A 49 -7.76 26.27 10.13
C PRO A 49 -7.11 25.08 9.43
N LYS A 50 -7.93 24.15 8.94
CA LYS A 50 -7.51 23.02 8.08
C LYS A 50 -6.74 23.57 6.88
N LYS A 51 -5.41 23.52 6.91
CA LYS A 51 -4.58 23.87 5.76
C LYS A 51 -4.83 22.84 4.65
N GLU A 52 -5.60 23.25 3.66
CA GLU A 52 -5.76 22.50 2.42
C GLU A 52 -4.40 22.38 1.70
N LYS A 53 -4.16 21.20 1.08
CA LYS A 53 -3.12 20.86 0.08
C LYS A 53 -1.84 20.14 0.53
N SER A 54 -1.80 19.48 1.70
CA SER A 54 -0.88 18.34 1.87
C SER A 54 -1.69 17.06 1.80
N GLN A 55 -1.33 16.12 0.93
CA GLN A 55 -2.01 14.83 0.88
C GLN A 55 -1.93 14.21 2.29
N PRO A 56 -3.07 13.98 2.98
CA PRO A 56 -3.05 13.56 4.39
C PRO A 56 -2.63 12.09 4.55
N TYR A 57 -2.09 11.48 3.49
CA TYR A 57 -1.76 10.08 3.42
C TYR A 57 -0.35 9.89 2.86
N LEU A 58 0.38 8.95 3.45
CA LEU A 58 1.70 8.51 3.04
C LEU A 58 1.60 7.13 2.36
N PRO A 59 2.30 6.91 1.24
CA PRO A 59 2.31 5.62 0.58
C PRO A 59 3.20 4.63 1.30
N ILE A 60 2.73 3.39 1.41
CA ILE A 60 3.50 2.22 1.85
C ILE A 60 3.66 1.28 0.66
N SER A 61 4.90 0.90 0.34
CA SER A 61 5.19 0.01 -0.78
C SER A 61 4.96 -1.46 -0.43
N TYR A 62 4.85 -2.33 -1.45
CA TYR A 62 4.78 -3.78 -1.24
C TYR A 62 5.99 -4.32 -0.47
N LYS A 63 7.21 -3.83 -0.75
CA LYS A 63 8.41 -4.21 -0.01
C LYS A 63 8.37 -3.79 1.45
N GLN A 64 7.91 -2.57 1.73
CA GLN A 64 7.82 -2.08 3.11
C GLN A 64 6.81 -2.92 3.90
N PHE A 65 5.62 -3.11 3.35
CA PHE A 65 4.59 -3.91 3.99
C PHE A 65 5.03 -5.35 4.26
N ALA A 66 5.74 -5.98 3.32
CA ALA A 66 6.24 -7.34 3.53
C ALA A 66 7.23 -7.43 4.70
N ARG A 67 8.11 -6.43 4.87
CA ARG A 67 9.02 -6.36 6.03
C ARG A 67 8.25 -6.19 7.33
N ASP A 68 7.20 -5.39 7.33
CA ASP A 68 6.37 -5.14 8.51
C ASP A 68 5.61 -6.39 8.97
N VAL A 69 5.25 -7.29 8.04
CA VAL A 69 4.59 -8.57 8.36
C VAL A 69 5.57 -9.65 8.83
N ASP A 70 6.82 -9.62 8.34
CA ASP A 70 7.85 -10.58 8.73
C ASP A 70 8.50 -10.26 10.10
N ALA A 71 8.31 -9.04 10.62
CA ALA A 71 8.84 -8.55 11.90
C ALA A 71 8.04 -9.06 13.11
#